data_AF-V9HED7-F1
#
_entry.id   AF-V9HED7-F1
#
_cell.length_a   1.000
_cell.length_b   1.000
_cell.length_c   1.000
_cell.angle_alpha   90.00
_cell.angle_beta   90.00
_cell.angle_gamma   90.00
#
_symmetry.space_group_name_H-M   'P 1'
#
loop_
_entity.id
_entity.type
_entity.pdbx_description
1 polymer ?
#
loop_
_entity_poly.entity_id
_entity_poly.type
_entity_poly.pdbx_seq_one_letter_code
_entity_poly.pdbx_strand_id
1 'polypeptide(L)'
;MYGFPLLQLTVVNITNNTDTTINDISFNYEGSMSEDVVIPTLKPRQNKQTGISTINLKNHTDIMMYNKANEENFSYALKPHAINPGVAVKYSGVLHVRINDVKDNGELQLSVTIEE
;
A
#
# COMPACT_ATOMS: atom_id res chain seq x y z
N MET A 1 -24.89 -24.10 3.75
CA MET A 1 -24.66 -22.64 3.61
C MET A 1 -23.20 -22.44 3.27
N TYR A 2 -22.87 -22.10 2.02
CA TYR A 2 -21.54 -21.59 1.69
C TYR A 2 -21.49 -20.14 2.17
N GLY A 3 -20.93 -19.93 3.37
CA GLY A 3 -20.64 -18.58 3.85
C GLY A 3 -19.51 -18.03 2.99
N PHE A 4 -19.80 -17.03 2.16
CA PHE A 4 -18.74 -16.24 1.54
C PHE A 4 -17.86 -15.68 2.68
N PRO A 5 -16.53 -15.78 2.60
CA PRO A 5 -15.66 -15.16 3.60
C PRO A 5 -16.00 -13.66 3.64
N LEU A 6 -16.11 -13.11 4.86
CA LEU A 6 -16.33 -11.69 5.08
C LEU A 6 -15.27 -10.90 4.30
N LEU A 7 -15.72 -10.13 3.31
CA LEU A 7 -14.87 -9.23 2.53
C LEU A 7 -14.17 -8.26 3.47
N GLN A 8 -12.84 -8.36 3.58
CA GLN A 8 -12.04 -7.40 4.33
C GLN A 8 -11.55 -6.33 3.34
N LEU A 9 -12.13 -5.15 3.42
CA LEU A 9 -11.69 -3.98 2.66
C LEU A 9 -10.63 -3.26 3.49
N THR A 10 -9.40 -3.20 2.96
CA THR A 10 -8.35 -2.36 3.53
C THR A 10 -8.16 -1.15 2.63
N VAL A 11 -8.31 0.03 3.22
CA VAL A 11 -8.00 1.30 2.55
C VAL A 11 -6.52 1.55 2.72
N VAL A 12 -5.79 1.71 1.62
CA VAL A 12 -4.39 2.12 1.62
C VAL A 12 -4.34 3.62 1.35
N ASN A 13 -3.86 4.36 2.33
CA ASN A 13 -3.69 5.80 2.29
C ASN A 13 -2.19 6.11 2.18
N ILE A 14 -1.79 6.79 1.12
CA ILE A 14 -0.37 7.04 0.81
C ILE A 14 -0.09 8.51 0.77
N THR A 15 0.93 8.89 1.52
CA THR A 15 1.41 10.25 1.62
C THR A 15 2.86 10.34 1.14
N ASN A 16 3.12 11.21 0.18
CA ASN A 16 4.47 11.58 -0.24
C ASN A 16 4.96 12.77 0.60
N ASN A 17 5.94 12.53 1.49
CA ASN A 17 6.55 13.57 2.32
C ASN A 17 7.83 14.16 1.72
N THR A 18 8.18 13.76 0.50
CA THR A 18 9.37 14.22 -0.22
C THR A 18 9.07 15.38 -1.15
N ASP A 19 10.11 16.05 -1.64
CA ASP A 19 9.99 17.09 -2.67
C ASP A 19 10.00 16.51 -4.11
N THR A 20 10.00 15.19 -4.24
CA THR A 20 10.10 14.47 -5.52
C THR A 20 8.73 13.98 -5.97
N THR A 21 8.41 14.10 -7.26
CA THR A 21 7.22 13.46 -7.84
C THR A 21 7.47 11.98 -8.00
N ILE A 22 6.54 11.14 -7.53
CA ILE A 22 6.65 9.69 -7.64
C ILE A 22 5.56 9.19 -8.59
N ASN A 23 5.96 8.40 -9.58
CA ASN A 23 5.05 7.89 -10.60
C ASN A 23 4.85 6.38 -10.45
N ASP A 24 3.74 5.91 -11.00
CA ASP A 24 3.46 4.49 -11.21
C ASP A 24 3.68 3.63 -9.96
N ILE A 25 3.01 4.01 -8.87
CA ILE A 25 2.92 3.16 -7.70
C ILE A 25 1.74 2.23 -7.90
N SER A 26 1.94 0.93 -7.72
CA SER A 26 0.86 -0.05 -7.80
C SER A 26 0.73 -0.87 -6.52
N PHE A 27 -0.48 -1.37 -6.28
CA PHE A 27 -0.81 -2.21 -5.14
C PHE A 27 -1.46 -3.49 -5.57
N ASN A 28 -1.08 -4.57 -4.89
CA ASN A 28 -1.83 -5.81 -4.92
C ASN A 28 -1.69 -6.52 -3.57
N TYR A 29 -2.22 -7.73 -3.45
CA TYR A 29 -1.92 -8.62 -2.34
C TYR A 29 -1.17 -9.86 -2.84
N GLU A 30 -0.38 -10.48 -1.97
CA GLU A 30 0.40 -11.65 -2.33
C GLU A 30 -0.50 -12.79 -2.88
N GLY A 31 -0.15 -13.32 -4.05
CA GLY A 31 -0.91 -14.39 -4.72
C GLY A 31 -2.22 -13.94 -5.38
N SER A 32 -2.48 -12.63 -5.47
CA SER A 32 -3.62 -12.09 -6.22
C SER A 32 -3.53 -12.41 -7.72
N MET A 33 -4.68 -12.74 -8.31
CA MET A 33 -4.86 -12.80 -9.78
C MET A 33 -5.64 -11.58 -10.30
N SER A 34 -5.90 -10.59 -9.44
CA SER A 34 -6.57 -9.35 -9.82
C SER A 34 -5.57 -8.33 -10.35
N GLU A 35 -6.06 -7.42 -11.19
CA GLU A 35 -5.26 -6.29 -11.68
C GLU A 35 -4.74 -5.43 -10.52
N ASP A 36 -3.52 -4.94 -10.65
CA ASP A 36 -2.94 -4.03 -9.68
C ASP A 36 -3.73 -2.72 -9.61
N VAL A 37 -3.92 -2.19 -8.40
CA VAL A 37 -4.48 -0.85 -8.24
C VAL A 37 -3.36 0.18 -8.41
N VAL A 38 -3.46 1.01 -9.43
CA VAL A 38 -2.39 1.96 -9.81
C VAL A 38 -2.70 3.38 -9.33
N ILE A 39 -1.72 4.00 -8.68
CA ILE A 39 -1.64 5.44 -8.41
C ILE A 39 -0.62 6.02 -9.40
N PRO A 40 -1.08 6.67 -10.48
CA PRO A 40 -0.19 7.07 -11.58
C PRO A 40 0.81 8.15 -11.16
N THR A 41 0.44 9.03 -10.23
CA THR A 41 1.31 10.11 -9.76
C THR A 41 0.97 10.53 -8.34
N LEU A 42 1.98 10.53 -7.47
CA LEU A 42 2.00 11.19 -6.17
C LEU A 42 2.85 12.45 -6.25
N LYS A 43 2.18 13.61 -6.20
CA LYS A 43 2.86 14.91 -6.20
C LYS A 43 3.70 15.10 -4.93
N PRO A 44 4.72 15.98 -4.98
CA PRO A 44 5.53 16.36 -3.83
C PRO A 44 4.70 16.87 -2.64
N ARG A 45 5.29 16.80 -1.44
CA ARG A 45 4.68 17.18 -0.14
C ARG A 45 3.95 18.51 -0.17
N GLN A 46 4.48 19.48 -0.90
CA GLN A 46 3.93 20.83 -1.01
C GLN A 46 2.49 20.87 -1.57
N ASN A 47 2.07 19.82 -2.28
CA ASN A 47 0.74 19.71 -2.88
C ASN A 47 -0.27 18.93 -2.03
N LYS A 48 0.09 18.44 -0.82
CA LYS A 48 -0.79 17.70 0.11
C LYS A 48 -1.65 16.61 -0.56
N GLN A 49 -1.15 15.96 -1.61
CA GLN A 49 -1.92 14.95 -2.32
C GLN A 49 -1.86 13.63 -1.56
N THR A 50 -3.02 13.20 -1.09
CA THR A 50 -3.23 11.89 -0.47
C THR A 50 -3.72 10.94 -1.57
N GLY A 51 -2.94 9.90 -1.87
CA GLY A 51 -3.42 8.80 -2.72
C GLY A 51 -4.26 7.86 -1.86
N ILE A 52 -5.56 7.74 -2.15
CA ILE A 52 -6.47 6.81 -1.46
C ILE A 52 -6.79 5.69 -2.44
N SER A 53 -6.46 4.46 -2.05
CA SER A 53 -6.77 3.26 -2.82
C SER A 53 -7.47 2.24 -1.92
N THR A 54 -8.39 1.47 -2.48
CA THR A 54 -9.09 0.40 -1.75
C THR A 54 -8.70 -0.94 -2.35
N ILE A 55 -8.20 -1.85 -1.52
CA ILE A 55 -7.82 -3.20 -1.94
C ILE A 55 -8.75 -4.20 -1.26
N ASN A 56 -9.24 -5.16 -2.04
CA ASN A 56 -10.05 -6.26 -1.55
C ASN A 56 -9.13 -7.40 -1.09
N LEU A 57 -9.06 -7.65 0.22
CA LEU A 57 -8.27 -8.74 0.77
C LEU A 57 -9.15 -9.98 0.92
N LYS A 58 -8.83 -11.04 0.16
CA LYS A 58 -9.54 -12.32 0.27
C LYS A 58 -9.04 -13.18 1.44
N ASN A 59 -7.79 -12.98 1.88
CA ASN A 59 -7.11 -13.75 2.92
C ASN A 59 -6.18 -12.85 3.75
N HIS A 60 -5.63 -13.36 4.87
CA HIS A 60 -4.57 -12.71 5.65
C HIS A 60 -3.22 -12.76 4.89
N THR A 61 -3.13 -12.01 3.81
CA THR A 61 -1.94 -11.92 2.96
C THR A 61 -1.36 -10.52 3.03
N ASP A 62 -0.05 -10.41 2.83
CA ASP A 62 0.62 -9.12 2.81
C ASP A 62 0.11 -8.27 1.63
N ILE A 63 -0.10 -6.98 1.89
CA ILE A 63 -0.29 -6.00 0.82
C ILE A 63 1.09 -5.74 0.21
N MET A 64 1.20 -5.92 -1.09
CA MET A 64 2.40 -5.63 -1.85
C MET A 64 2.25 -4.26 -2.50
N MET A 65 3.28 -3.43 -2.35
CA MET A 65 3.44 -2.18 -3.06
C MET A 65 4.59 -2.30 -4.05
N TYR A 66 4.41 -1.76 -5.24
CA TYR A 66 5.43 -1.73 -6.27
C TYR A 66 5.65 -0.29 -6.73
N ASN A 67 6.90 0.01 -7.08
CA ASN A 67 7.25 1.28 -7.73
C ASN A 67 8.28 1.01 -8.81
N LYS A 68 8.11 1.68 -9.95
CA LYS A 68 9.08 1.68 -11.04
C LYS A 68 9.82 3.01 -11.05
N ALA A 69 11.14 2.96 -10.95
CA ALA A 69 12.00 4.13 -11.05
C ALA A 69 13.31 3.76 -11.74
N ASN A 70 13.81 4.64 -12.62
CA ASN A 70 15.09 4.45 -13.31
C ASN A 70 15.23 3.07 -14.02
N GLU A 71 14.14 2.58 -14.63
CA GLU A 71 14.04 1.25 -15.26
C GLU A 71 14.13 0.05 -14.29
N GLU A 72 14.31 0.30 -12.99
CA GLU A 72 14.27 -0.69 -11.93
C GLU A 72 12.86 -0.80 -11.32
N ASN A 73 12.52 -2.01 -10.86
CA ASN A 73 11.28 -2.28 -10.13
C ASN A 73 11.63 -2.56 -8.67
N PHE A 74 11.04 -1.78 -7.77
CA PHE A 74 11.13 -1.96 -6.33
C PHE A 74 9.82 -2.55 -5.81
N SER A 75 9.92 -3.48 -4.86
CA SER A 75 8.78 -4.12 -4.21
C SER A 75 8.87 -4.01 -2.70
N TYR A 76 7.72 -3.77 -2.07
CA TYR A 76 7.61 -3.56 -0.63
C TYR A 76 6.47 -4.41 -0.09
N ALA A 77 6.79 -5.32 0.82
CA ALA A 77 5.78 -6.01 1.62
C ALA A 77 5.32 -5.07 2.74
N LEU A 78 4.10 -4.55 2.63
CA LEU A 78 3.48 -3.72 3.65
C LEU A 78 2.98 -4.64 4.77
N LYS A 79 3.89 -5.00 5.68
CA LYS A 79 3.65 -5.81 6.88
C LYS A 79 3.52 -4.92 8.11
N PRO A 80 2.32 -4.44 8.46
CA PRO A 80 2.12 -3.96 9.81
C PRO A 80 2.43 -5.11 10.77
N HIS A 81 3.35 -4.89 11.71
CA HIS A 81 3.55 -5.80 12.84
C HIS A 81 2.26 -6.02 13.67
N ALA A 82 1.23 -5.21 13.42
CA ALA A 82 -0.10 -5.31 13.99
C ALA A 82 -1.04 -6.33 13.30
N ILE A 83 -0.69 -6.92 12.15
CA ILE A 83 -1.49 -8.01 11.55
C ILE A 83 -1.28 -9.31 12.34
N ASN A 84 -1.82 -9.35 13.56
CA ASN A 84 -1.80 -10.53 14.40
C ASN A 84 -2.89 -11.50 13.91
N PRO A 85 -2.54 -12.67 13.33
CA PRO A 85 -3.50 -13.57 12.70
C PRO A 85 -4.58 -14.08 13.65
N GLY A 86 -4.32 -14.09 14.96
CA GLY A 86 -5.29 -14.48 16.00
C GLY A 86 -6.34 -13.42 16.34
N VAL A 87 -6.13 -12.16 15.95
CA VAL A 87 -7.04 -11.01 16.17
C VAL A 87 -7.66 -10.52 14.85
N ALA A 88 -7.10 -10.97 13.71
CA ALA A 88 -7.37 -10.55 12.34
C ALA A 88 -8.77 -10.82 11.77
N VAL A 89 -9.77 -11.18 12.59
CA VAL A 89 -11.09 -11.60 12.08
C VAL A 89 -11.83 -10.44 11.39
N LYS A 90 -11.42 -9.18 11.56
CA LYS A 90 -12.07 -8.01 10.94
C LYS A 90 -11.09 -6.87 10.65
N TYR A 91 -10.26 -6.96 9.62
CA TYR A 91 -9.56 -5.76 9.14
C TYR A 91 -10.52 -4.85 8.36
N SER A 92 -10.92 -3.75 8.99
CA SER A 92 -11.61 -2.60 8.38
C SER A 92 -10.87 -1.28 8.66
N GLY A 93 -9.57 -1.36 8.95
CA GLY A 93 -8.73 -0.21 9.28
C GLY A 93 -8.08 0.43 8.04
N VAL A 94 -7.57 1.64 8.22
CA VAL A 94 -6.82 2.36 7.16
C VAL A 94 -5.33 2.07 7.33
N LEU A 95 -4.71 1.52 6.28
CA LEU A 95 -3.27 1.34 6.18
C LEU A 95 -2.64 2.64 5.69
N HIS A 96 -1.92 3.34 6.54
CA HIS A 96 -1.19 4.55 6.18
C HIS A 96 0.23 4.20 5.77
N VAL A 97 0.59 4.53 4.53
CA VAL A 97 1.94 4.44 3.98
C VAL A 97 2.50 5.85 3.82
N ARG A 98 3.64 6.12 4.42
CA ARG A 98 4.36 7.39 4.30
C ARG A 98 5.66 7.14 3.57
N ILE A 99 5.86 7.84 2.46
CA ILE A 99 7.12 7.87 1.73
C ILE A 99 7.94 9.02 2.33
N ASN A 100 8.97 8.68 3.08
CA ASN A 100 9.79 9.63 3.84
C ASN A 100 10.98 10.15 3.04
N ASP A 101 11.49 9.32 2.13
CA ASP A 101 12.63 9.65 1.29
C ASP A 101 12.57 8.89 -0.05
N VAL A 102 13.24 9.44 -1.06
CA VAL A 102 13.48 8.79 -2.37
C VAL A 102 14.98 8.78 -2.58
N LYS A 103 15.60 7.59 -2.54
CA LYS A 103 17.03 7.43 -2.76
C LYS A 103 17.42 7.78 -4.20
N ASP A 104 18.72 7.95 -4.45
CA ASP A 104 19.26 8.28 -5.77
C ASP A 104 18.89 7.27 -6.87
N ASN A 105 18.77 5.98 -6.50
CA ASN A 105 18.33 4.92 -7.41
C ASN A 105 16.80 4.89 -7.63
N GLY A 106 16.03 5.72 -6.93
CA GLY A 106 14.58 5.78 -6.99
C GLY A 106 13.86 4.87 -5.99
N GLU A 107 14.60 4.14 -5.15
CA GLU A 107 14.03 3.33 -4.07
C GLU A 107 13.39 4.23 -3.00
N LEU A 108 12.23 3.82 -2.50
CA LEU A 108 11.43 4.56 -1.55
C LEU A 108 11.73 4.11 -0.12
N GLN A 109 11.95 5.07 0.77
CA GLN A 109 11.97 4.79 2.21
C GLN A 109 10.57 4.95 2.78
N LEU A 110 9.99 3.83 3.25
CA LEU A 110 8.58 3.78 3.69
C LEU A 110 8.45 3.70 5.22
N SER A 111 7.35 4.24 5.74
CA SER A 111 6.82 3.94 7.07
C SER A 111 5.35 3.55 6.96
N VAL A 112 4.96 2.49 7.66
CA VAL A 112 3.62 1.91 7.57
C VAL A 112 2.98 1.87 8.95
N THR A 113 1.79 2.44 9.08
CA THR A 113 1.00 2.44 10.33
C THR A 113 -0.44 2.02 10.06
N ILE A 114 -1.12 1.45 11.06
CA ILE A 114 -2.57 1.18 11.01
C ILE A 114 -3.25 2.09 12.03
N GLU A 115 -4.36 2.69 11.61
CA GLU A 115 -5.35 3.30 12.51
C GLU A 115 -6.55 2.33 12.59
N GLU A 116 -6.85 1.85 13.81
CA GLU A 116 -8.00 0.98 14.12
C GLU A 116 -9.28 1.80 14.36
#